data_AF-A0A8H9LS57-F1
#
_entry.id   AF-A0A8H9LS57-F1
#
_cell.length_a   1.000
_cell.length_b   1.000
_cell.length_c   1.000
_cell.angle_alpha   90.00
_cell.angle_beta   90.00
_cell.angle_gamma   90.00
#
_symmetry.space_group_name_H-M   'P 1'
#
loop_
_entity.id
_entity.type
_entity.pdbx_description
1 polymer ?
#
loop_
_entity_poly.entity_id
_entity_poly.type
_entity_poly.pdbx_seq_one_letter_code
_entity_poly.pdbx_strand_id
1 'polypeptide(L)'
;MRLRYWPLWVAVGMTVLLAGCATAGGEQAPSMQAAAAEHCEARGGERITRESRLGTGRYCRLPDGRVENEWHLYRTERLDNF
;
A
#
# COMPACT_ATOMS: atom_id res chain seq x y z
N MET A 1 5.55 -44.77 44.34
CA MET A 1 4.94 -43.49 43.95
C MET A 1 4.76 -43.45 42.43
N ARG A 2 3.51 -43.41 41.93
CA ARG A 2 3.22 -43.17 40.50
C ARG A 2 3.41 -41.68 40.23
N LEU A 3 4.42 -41.35 39.43
CA LEU A 3 4.72 -40.01 38.93
C LEU A 3 3.50 -39.46 38.16
N ARG A 4 2.66 -38.65 38.81
CA ARG A 4 1.47 -37.98 38.25
C ARG A 4 1.88 -36.66 37.59
N TYR A 5 2.57 -36.73 36.45
CA TYR A 5 2.88 -35.56 35.61
C TYR A 5 1.96 -35.47 34.38
N TRP A 6 0.97 -36.37 34.30
CA TRP A 6 0.02 -36.46 33.20
C TRP A 6 -0.79 -35.16 32.93
N PRO A 7 -1.20 -34.33 33.91
CA PRO A 7 -2.05 -33.17 33.57
C PRO A 7 -1.23 -31.94 33.14
N LEU A 8 0.08 -31.91 33.40
CA LEU A 8 0.92 -30.72 33.14
C LEU A 8 1.26 -30.54 31.66
N TRP A 9 1.31 -31.62 30.88
CA TRP A 9 1.57 -31.56 29.44
C TRP A 9 0.37 -31.07 28.61
N VAL A 10 -0.86 -31.27 29.11
CA VAL A 10 -2.08 -30.85 28.42
C VAL A 10 -2.29 -29.34 28.51
N ALA A 11 -1.91 -28.72 29.63
CA ALA A 11 -2.06 -27.27 29.84
C ALA A 11 -1.10 -26.44 28.97
N VAL A 12 0.11 -26.94 28.68
CA VAL A 12 1.11 -26.21 27.87
C VAL A 12 0.79 -26.24 26.38
N GLY A 13 0.12 -27.30 25.88
CA GLY A 13 -0.25 -27.39 24.46
C GLY A 13 -1.37 -26.42 24.04
N MET A 14 -2.27 -26.05 24.96
CA MET A 14 -3.47 -25.27 24.63
C MET A 14 -3.21 -23.76 24.48
N THR A 15 -2.13 -23.23 25.05
CA THR A 15 -1.79 -21.80 24.92
C THR A 15 -1.10 -21.45 23.60
N VAL A 16 -0.54 -22.44 22.89
CA VAL A 16 0.17 -22.22 21.61
C VAL A 16 -0.79 -21.97 20.44
N LEU A 17 -2.06 -22.36 20.56
CA LEU A 17 -3.05 -22.25 19.47
C LEU A 17 -3.60 -20.82 19.25
N LEU A 18 -3.30 -19.85 20.12
CA LEU A 18 -3.81 -18.46 20.00
C LEU A 18 -2.85 -17.48 19.31
N ALA A 19 -1.63 -17.90 18.94
CA ALA A 19 -0.64 -17.03 18.30
C ALA A 19 -0.63 -17.09 16.76
N GLY A 20 -1.62 -17.75 16.14
CA GLY A 20 -1.63 -18.07 14.71
C GLY A 20 -2.30 -17.06 13.77
N CYS A 21 -2.83 -15.93 14.26
CA CYS A 21 -3.65 -15.02 13.45
C CYS A 21 -3.07 -13.60 13.40
N ALA A 22 -1.82 -13.45 12.96
CA ALA A 22 -1.25 -12.13 12.68
C ALA A 22 -0.06 -12.20 11.71
N THR A 23 -0.22 -12.90 10.58
CA THR A 23 0.67 -12.69 9.42
C THR A 23 -0.05 -13.17 8.17
N ALA A 24 -1.02 -12.36 7.75
CA ALA A 24 -1.33 -12.26 6.33
C ALA A 24 -0.44 -11.12 5.81
N GLY A 25 0.78 -11.46 5.43
CA GLY A 25 1.55 -10.65 4.48
C GLY A 25 0.84 -10.73 3.14
N GLY A 26 -0.31 -10.05 3.02
CA GLY A 26 -1.04 -9.94 1.79
C GLY A 26 -0.36 -8.91 0.91
N GLU A 27 -0.09 -9.27 -0.34
CA GLU A 27 0.25 -8.34 -1.42
C GLU A 27 -0.69 -7.13 -1.33
N GLN A 28 -0.18 -6.00 -0.82
CA GLN A 28 -0.99 -4.81 -0.68
C GLN A 28 -1.22 -4.22 -2.07
N ALA A 29 -2.48 -4.07 -2.46
CA ALA A 29 -2.81 -3.25 -3.62
C ALA A 29 -2.18 -1.86 -3.47
N PRO A 30 -1.65 -1.27 -4.56
CA PRO A 30 -1.00 0.04 -4.49
C PRO A 30 -2.00 1.06 -3.95
N SER A 31 -1.52 1.94 -3.07
CA SER A 31 -2.32 3.09 -2.62
C SER A 31 -2.69 3.95 -3.82
N MET A 32 -3.79 4.69 -3.74
CA MET A 32 -4.22 5.57 -4.84
C MET A 32 -3.14 6.59 -5.23
N GLN A 33 -2.31 7.03 -4.28
CA GLN A 33 -1.17 7.92 -4.53
C GLN A 33 -0.05 7.19 -5.29
N ALA A 34 0.26 5.95 -4.93
CA ALA A 34 1.22 5.12 -5.66
C ALA A 34 0.70 4.79 -7.07
N ALA A 35 -0.59 4.49 -7.21
CA ALA A 35 -1.22 4.25 -8.50
C ALA A 35 -1.17 5.48 -9.44
N ALA A 36 -1.27 6.70 -8.90
CA ALA A 36 -1.09 7.93 -9.68
C ALA A 36 0.38 8.15 -10.08
N ALA A 37 1.31 7.83 -9.17
CA ALA A 37 2.74 7.87 -9.40
C ALA A 37 3.16 6.98 -10.58
N GLU A 38 2.79 5.71 -10.48
CA GLU A 38 3.06 4.69 -11.49
C GLU A 38 2.44 5.08 -12.84
N HIS A 39 1.25 5.68 -12.83
CA HIS A 39 0.60 6.15 -14.05
C HIS A 39 1.40 7.27 -14.73
N CYS A 40 1.93 8.23 -13.98
CA CYS A 40 2.81 9.27 -14.54
C CYS A 40 4.06 8.67 -15.21
N GLU A 41 4.72 7.74 -14.50
CA GLU A 41 5.93 7.07 -14.99
C GLU A 41 5.63 6.21 -16.22
N ALA A 42 4.51 5.51 -16.24
CA ALA A 42 4.04 4.70 -17.38
C ALA A 42 3.77 5.55 -18.64
N ARG A 43 3.41 6.83 -18.48
CA ARG A 43 3.28 7.79 -19.59
C ARG A 43 4.62 8.38 -20.05
N GLY A 44 5.74 7.92 -19.50
CA GLY A 44 7.07 8.48 -19.74
C GLY A 44 7.28 9.84 -19.09
N GLY A 45 6.41 10.22 -18.14
CA GLY A 45 6.47 11.49 -17.45
C GLY A 45 7.45 11.48 -16.27
N GLU A 46 7.91 12.67 -15.90
CA GLU A 46 8.75 12.89 -14.73
C GLU A 46 7.91 13.41 -13.55
N ARG A 47 8.02 12.76 -12.40
CA ARG A 47 7.34 13.18 -11.16
C ARG A 47 8.08 14.34 -10.50
N ILE A 48 7.39 15.45 -10.34
CA ILE A 48 7.90 16.65 -9.66
C ILE A 48 7.02 17.03 -8.47
N THR A 49 7.64 17.57 -7.43
CA THR A 49 6.94 18.17 -6.29
C THR A 49 6.87 19.67 -6.49
N ARG A 50 5.72 20.29 -6.20
CA ARG A 50 5.57 21.75 -6.18
C ARG A 50 4.94 22.19 -4.88
N GLU A 51 5.52 23.22 -4.29
CA GLU A 51 4.94 23.92 -3.16
C GLU A 51 4.02 25.04 -3.64
N SER A 52 2.98 25.30 -2.87
CA SER A 52 2.04 26.40 -3.10
C SER A 52 1.57 26.95 -1.76
N ARG A 53 0.85 28.07 -1.80
CA ARG A 53 0.19 28.61 -0.59
C ARG A 53 -0.85 27.65 0.00
N LEU A 54 -1.33 26.70 -0.78
CA LEU A 54 -2.30 25.68 -0.37
C LEU A 54 -1.63 24.38 0.12
N GLY A 55 -0.29 24.34 0.12
CA GLY A 55 0.50 23.17 0.49
C GLY A 55 1.28 22.57 -0.67
N THR A 56 1.85 21.40 -0.42
CA THR A 56 2.73 20.68 -1.34
C THR A 56 1.95 19.66 -2.15
N GLY A 57 2.06 19.74 -3.48
CA GLY A 57 1.42 18.83 -4.41
C GLY A 57 2.43 18.09 -5.29
N ARG A 58 2.03 16.94 -5.82
CA ARG A 58 2.79 16.16 -6.78
C ARG A 58 2.20 16.34 -8.18
N TYR A 59 3.09 16.47 -9.16
CA TYR A 59 2.77 16.79 -10.53
C TYR A 59 3.55 15.87 -11.47
N CYS A 60 2.96 15.58 -12.62
CA CYS A 60 3.58 14.86 -13.72
C CYS A 60 3.98 15.86 -14.80
N ARG A 61 5.28 15.90 -15.15
CA ARG A 61 5.78 16.56 -16.35
C ARG A 61 5.78 15.54 -17.48
N LEU A 62 4.87 15.68 -18.42
CA LEU A 62 4.70 14.77 -19.54
C LEU A 62 5.74 15.04 -20.66
N PRO A 63 6.01 14.05 -21.53
CA PRO A 63 6.95 14.21 -22.66
C PRO A 63 6.55 15.30 -23.66
N ASP A 64 5.26 15.63 -23.75
CA ASP A 64 4.72 16.70 -24.59
C ASP A 64 4.91 18.11 -23.96
N GLY A 65 5.52 18.19 -22.77
CA GLY A 65 5.78 19.42 -22.05
C GLY A 65 4.66 19.87 -21.11
N ARG A 66 3.51 19.18 -21.10
CA ARG A 66 2.43 19.48 -20.14
C ARG A 66 2.88 19.17 -18.72
N VAL A 67 2.44 19.98 -17.77
CA VAL A 67 2.63 19.73 -16.34
C VAL A 67 1.27 19.76 -15.66
N GLU A 68 0.89 18.63 -15.06
CA GLU A 68 -0.44 18.44 -14.49
C GLU A 68 -0.35 17.75 -13.13
N ASN A 69 -1.35 17.96 -12.26
CA ASN A 69 -1.40 17.26 -10.98
C ASN A 69 -1.53 15.75 -11.22
N GLU A 70 -0.69 14.92 -10.56
CA GLU A 70 -0.62 13.49 -10.87
C GLU A 70 -1.91 12.74 -10.55
N TRP A 71 -2.62 13.17 -9.50
CA TRP A 71 -3.90 12.59 -9.11
C TRP A 71 -5.01 12.95 -10.11
N HIS A 72 -5.02 14.18 -10.60
CA HIS A 72 -5.96 14.61 -11.63
C HIS A 72 -5.78 13.80 -12.91
N LEU A 73 -4.53 13.72 -13.41
CA LEU A 73 -4.18 12.94 -14.60
C LEU A 73 -4.63 11.48 -14.49
N TYR A 74 -4.30 10.83 -13.37
CA TYR A 74 -4.66 9.43 -13.14
C TYR A 74 -6.18 9.21 -13.15
N ARG A 75 -6.95 10.04 -12.43
CA ARG A 75 -8.40 9.90 -12.38
C ARG A 75 -9.04 10.06 -13.75
N THR A 76 -8.70 11.13 -14.45
CA THR A 76 -9.28 11.44 -15.76
C THR A 76 -8.96 10.37 -16.80
N GLU A 77 -7.77 9.76 -16.76
CA GLU A 77 -7.35 8.82 -17.79
C GLU A 77 -7.66 7.36 -17.46
N ARG A 78 -7.66 6.96 -16.19
CA ARG A 78 -7.81 5.56 -15.78
C ARG A 78 -9.01 5.28 -14.88
N LEU A 79 -9.62 6.25 -14.21
CA LEU A 79 -10.83 5.99 -13.40
C LEU A 79 -12.11 6.46 -14.09
N ASP A 80 -12.08 7.61 -14.76
CA ASP A 80 -13.27 8.22 -15.38
C ASP A 80 -13.56 7.66 -16.79
N ASN A 81 -12.70 6.80 -17.34
CA ASN A 81 -12.88 6.12 -18.64
C ASN A 81 -13.53 4.72 -18.52
N PHE A 82 -14.21 4.43 -17.41
CA PHE A 82 -14.94 3.18 -17.15
C PHE A 82 -16.39 3.48 -16.78
#